data_AF-A0A1Z5R329-F1
#
_entry.id   AF-A0A1Z5R329-F1
#
_cell.length_a   1.000
_cell.length_b   1.000
_cell.length_c   1.000
_cell.angle_alpha   90.00
_cell.angle_beta   90.00
_cell.angle_gamma   90.00
#
_symmetry.space_group_name_H-M   'P 1'
#
loop_
_entity.id
_entity.type
_entity.pdbx_description
1 polymer ?
#
loop_
_entity_poly.entity_id
_entity_poly.type
_entity_poly.pdbx_seq_one_letter_code
_entity_poly.pdbx_strand_id
1 'polypeptide(L)'
;MNHLIVSLIKCADDAPHGASKMLAEVARLLMPHGVYLLITYGAPKERVPLLNQSGCSWSIALYIMPTPGYLLRMSEGAPQPIMEEVTLTDDGQLPPDYVLKDPESHFIYVCHKLAEKGANCRDTDPGETANSN
;
A
#
# COMPACT_ATOMS: atom_id res chain seq x y z
N MET A 1 -0.55 -10.74 -16.68
CA MET A 1 0.72 -10.05 -16.39
C MET A 1 0.46 -9.24 -15.13
N ASN A 2 1.05 -9.63 -13.99
CA ASN A 2 0.79 -8.94 -12.73
C ASN A 2 1.58 -7.63 -12.75
N HIS A 3 0.87 -6.49 -12.74
CA HIS A 3 1.51 -5.19 -12.76
C HIS A 3 2.09 -4.88 -11.38
N LEU A 4 3.39 -4.57 -11.34
CA LEU A 4 4.13 -4.18 -10.14
C LEU A 4 4.59 -2.74 -10.30
N ILE A 5 4.25 -1.87 -9.34
CA ILE A 5 4.78 -0.51 -9.25
C ILE A 5 5.56 -0.39 -7.94
N VAL A 6 6.80 0.10 -7.99
CA VAL A 6 7.64 0.34 -6.81
C VAL A 6 7.90 1.84 -6.69
N SER A 7 7.76 2.40 -5.49
CA SER A 7 8.01 3.82 -5.25
C SER A 7 8.75 4.08 -3.93
N LEU A 8 9.53 5.16 -3.93
CA LEU A 8 10.21 5.73 -2.78
C LEU A 8 9.64 7.13 -2.56
N ILE A 9 8.89 7.35 -1.49
CA ILE A 9 8.34 8.67 -1.16
C ILE A 9 9.17 9.27 -0.01
N LYS A 10 9.79 10.42 -0.29
CA LYS A 10 10.45 11.28 0.69
C LYS A 10 9.64 12.58 0.81
N CYS A 11 9.33 12.99 2.04
CA CYS A 11 8.53 14.18 2.28
C CYS A 11 9.42 15.37 2.62
N ALA A 12 9.34 16.45 1.84
CA ALA A 12 9.70 17.81 2.24
C ALA A 12 8.45 18.56 2.75
N ASP A 13 8.56 19.79 3.24
CA ASP A 13 7.50 20.49 4.01
C ASP A 13 6.14 20.66 3.30
N ASP A 14 6.06 20.53 1.97
CA ASP A 14 4.82 20.59 1.16
C ASP A 14 4.40 19.21 0.57
N ALA A 15 5.03 18.13 1.04
CA ALA A 15 4.96 16.82 0.42
C ALA A 15 3.70 15.97 0.63
N PRO A 16 2.86 16.15 1.67
CA PRO A 16 1.67 15.31 1.82
C PRO A 16 0.72 15.40 0.62
N HIS A 17 0.50 16.60 0.09
CA HIS A 17 -0.39 16.81 -1.07
C HIS A 17 0.16 16.19 -2.36
N GLY A 18 1.47 16.33 -2.59
CA GLY A 18 2.15 15.71 -3.72
C GLY A 18 2.11 14.18 -3.65
N ALA A 19 2.37 13.62 -2.47
CA ALA A 19 2.29 12.18 -2.23
C ALA A 19 0.87 11.64 -2.45
N SER A 20 -0.15 12.36 -1.97
CA SER A 20 -1.56 12.02 -2.21
C SER A 20 -1.90 11.96 -3.70
N LYS A 21 -1.53 12.97 -4.49
CA LYS A 21 -1.76 12.97 -5.94
C LYS A 21 -1.04 11.83 -6.66
N MET A 22 0.22 11.59 -6.29
CA MET A 22 1.00 10.50 -6.87
C MET A 22 0.35 9.14 -6.58
N LEU A 23 -0.07 8.91 -5.33
CA LEU A 23 -0.75 7.67 -4.94
C LEU A 23 -2.09 7.49 -5.64
N ALA A 24 -2.85 8.56 -5.88
CA ALA A 24 -4.08 8.51 -6.67
C ALA A 24 -3.82 8.06 -8.11
N GLU A 25 -2.75 8.56 -8.75
CA GLU A 25 -2.36 8.11 -10.09
C GLU A 25 -1.89 6.66 -10.09
N VAL A 26 -1.12 6.23 -9.09
CA VAL A 26 -0.74 4.82 -8.92
C VAL A 26 -1.97 3.94 -8.81
N ALA A 27 -2.92 4.30 -7.95
CA ALA A 27 -4.17 3.56 -7.77
C ALA A 27 -4.98 3.48 -9.08
N ARG A 28 -5.02 4.55 -9.87
CA ARG A 28 -5.70 4.59 -11.17
C ARG A 28 -5.02 3.72 -12.22
N LEU A 29 -3.69 3.73 -12.28
CA LEU A 29 -2.89 3.00 -13.28
C LEU A 29 -2.73 1.51 -12.98
N LEU A 30 -2.76 1.14 -11.70
CA LEU A 30 -2.60 -0.24 -11.29
C LEU A 30 -3.82 -1.06 -11.73
N MET A 31 -3.60 -2.18 -12.42
CA MET A 31 -4.69 -3.07 -12.82
C MET A 31 -5.29 -3.78 -11.59
N PRO A 32 -6.55 -4.28 -11.66
CA PRO A 32 -7.09 -5.16 -10.62
C PRO A 32 -6.13 -6.32 -10.33
N HIS A 33 -5.95 -6.65 -9.04
CA HIS A 33 -4.95 -7.60 -8.54
C HIS A 33 -3.48 -7.18 -8.75
N GLY A 34 -3.22 -5.96 -9.24
CA GLY A 34 -1.89 -5.39 -9.29
C GLY A 34 -1.35 -5.10 -7.90
N VAL A 35 -0.03 -5.01 -7.79
CA VAL A 35 0.67 -4.79 -6.52
C VAL A 35 1.45 -3.49 -6.58
N TYR A 36 1.30 -2.67 -5.54
CA TYR A 36 2.11 -1.48 -5.33
C TYR A 36 2.99 -1.66 -4.09
N LEU A 37 4.30 -1.43 -4.25
CA LEU A 37 5.28 -1.49 -3.17
C LEU A 37 5.76 -0.08 -2.86
N LEU A 38 5.52 0.35 -1.62
CA LEU A 38 6.09 1.58 -1.07
C LEU A 38 7.18 1.23 -0.07
N ILE A 39 8.42 1.60 -0.38
CA ILE A 39 9.55 1.49 0.54
C ILE A 39 9.84 2.89 1.08
N THR A 40 9.85 3.08 2.40
CA THR A 40 10.07 4.38 3.01
C THR A 40 10.53 4.26 4.44
N TYR A 41 11.09 5.34 4.99
CA TYR A 41 11.39 5.45 6.41
C TYR A 41 10.17 5.95 7.21
N GLY A 42 9.10 6.37 6.52
CA GLY A 42 7.88 6.84 7.19
C GLY A 42 7.12 5.71 7.86
N ALA A 43 6.86 5.86 9.15
CA ALA A 43 6.15 4.90 9.98
C ALA A 43 4.65 4.78 9.59
N PRO A 44 3.95 3.72 10.01
CA PRO A 44 2.55 3.50 9.63
C PRO A 44 1.62 4.66 9.98
N LYS A 45 1.89 5.35 11.09
CA LYS A 45 1.19 6.56 11.52
C LYS A 45 1.09 7.65 10.45
N GLU A 46 2.13 7.79 9.63
CA GLU A 46 2.23 8.83 8.61
C GLU A 46 1.80 8.33 7.24
N ARG A 47 2.05 7.04 6.95
CA ARG A 47 1.88 6.47 5.60
C ARG A 47 0.54 5.81 5.38
N VAL A 48 0.02 5.09 6.36
CA VAL A 48 -1.26 4.38 6.20
C VAL A 48 -2.43 5.35 5.95
N PRO A 49 -2.51 6.54 6.58
CA PRO A 49 -3.53 7.53 6.21
C PRO A 49 -3.47 7.97 4.73
N LEU A 50 -2.27 8.14 4.17
CA LEU A 50 -2.09 8.48 2.76
C LEU A 50 -2.46 7.32 1.84
N LEU A 51 -2.12 6.08 2.23
CA LEU A 51 -2.45 4.87 1.47
C LEU A 51 -3.94 4.54 1.52
N ASN A 52 -4.66 4.97 2.57
CA ASN A 52 -6.10 4.76 2.74
C ASN A 52 -6.96 5.94 2.28
N GLN A 53 -6.37 6.92 1.56
CA GLN A 53 -7.14 8.03 1.01
C GLN A 53 -8.20 7.55 0.00
N SER A 54 -9.23 8.38 -0.22
CA SER A 54 -10.29 8.06 -1.18
C SER A 54 -9.74 7.76 -2.57
N GLY A 55 -10.24 6.68 -3.19
CA GLY A 55 -9.77 6.20 -4.50
C GLY A 55 -8.69 5.11 -4.44
N CYS A 56 -8.09 4.86 -3.27
CA CYS A 56 -7.15 3.76 -3.07
C CYS A 56 -7.90 2.52 -2.51
N SER A 57 -8.26 1.58 -3.39
CA SER A 57 -8.95 0.32 -3.01
C SER A 57 -7.98 -0.87 -3.04
N TRP A 58 -7.20 -1.01 -1.97
CA TRP A 58 -6.24 -2.11 -1.79
C TRP A 58 -6.19 -2.60 -0.34
N SER A 59 -5.71 -3.83 -0.13
CA SER A 59 -5.27 -4.28 1.18
C SER A 59 -3.79 -3.96 1.39
N ILE A 60 -3.38 -3.70 2.63
CA ILE A 60 -2.00 -3.33 2.97
C ILE A 60 -1.38 -4.41 3.85
N ALA A 61 -0.26 -4.99 3.41
CA ALA A 61 0.64 -5.76 4.27
C ALA A 61 1.89 -4.92 4.58
N LEU A 62 2.41 -5.02 5.80
CA LEU A 62 3.59 -4.28 6.24
C LEU A 62 4.75 -5.25 6.49
N TYR A 63 5.91 -4.91 5.94
CA TYR A 63 7.18 -5.53 6.29
C TYR A 63 8.13 -4.49 6.83
N ILE A 64 8.95 -4.86 7.80
CA ILE A 64 9.99 -4.01 8.38
C ILE A 64 11.34 -4.64 8.09
N MET A 65 12.22 -3.86 7.48
CA MET A 65 13.57 -4.27 7.10
C MET A 65 14.61 -3.40 7.83
N PRO A 66 15.38 -3.98 8.78
CA PRO A 66 16.49 -3.28 9.42
C PRO A 66 17.55 -2.87 8.41
N THR A 67 18.33 -1.84 8.76
CA THR A 67 19.45 -1.41 7.93
C THR A 67 20.54 -2.47 7.85
N PRO A 68 21.30 -2.54 6.74
CA PRO A 68 22.45 -3.44 6.65
C PRO A 68 23.46 -3.24 7.79
N GLY A 69 23.66 -1.99 8.23
CA GLY A 69 24.53 -1.67 9.36
C GLY A 69 24.06 -2.29 10.68
N TYR A 70 22.75 -2.29 10.93
CA TYR A 70 22.18 -2.99 12.09
C TYR A 70 22.37 -4.50 11.99
N LEU A 71 22.07 -5.09 10.83
CA LEU A 71 22.22 -6.54 10.61
C LEU A 71 23.67 -7.01 10.80
N LEU A 72 24.65 -6.24 10.32
CA LEU A 72 26.08 -6.53 10.53
C LEU A 72 26.50 -6.48 12.01
N ARG A 73 25.88 -5.62 12.81
CA ARG A 73 26.15 -5.54 14.26
C ARG A 73 25.49 -6.69 15.03
N MET A 74 24.41 -7.26 14.50
CA MET A 74 23.69 -8.39 15.09
C MET A 74 24.15 -9.74 14.55
N SER A 75 25.03 -9.76 13.55
CA SER A 75 25.50 -10.98 12.89
C SER A 75 26.52 -11.79 13.70
N GLU A 76 26.76 -11.45 14.97
CA GLU A 76 27.52 -12.32 15.89
C GLU A 76 26.72 -13.57 16.34
N GLY A 77 25.53 -13.80 15.77
CA GLY A 77 24.66 -14.94 16.08
C GLY A 77 24.01 -15.61 14.85
N ALA A 78 22.91 -16.34 15.09
CA ALA A 78 22.21 -17.11 14.06
C ALA A 78 21.66 -16.21 12.93
N PRO A 79 21.48 -16.75 11.69
CA PRO A 79 20.90 -16.02 10.58
C PRO A 79 19.52 -15.46 10.96
N GLN A 80 19.40 -14.14 11.05
CA GLN A 80 18.13 -13.46 11.25
C GLN A 80 17.46 -13.21 9.89
N PRO A 81 16.12 -13.29 9.80
CA PRO A 81 15.41 -12.91 8.59
C PRO A 81 15.69 -11.44 8.24
N ILE A 82 15.90 -11.17 6.95
CA ILE A 82 16.27 -9.83 6.44
C ILE A 82 15.09 -8.84 6.61
N MET A 83 13.86 -9.34 6.65
CA MET A 83 12.65 -8.57 6.88
C MET A 83 11.66 -9.37 7.73
N GLU A 84 10.81 -8.68 8.47
CA GLU A 84 9.75 -9.24 9.31
C GLU A 84 8.39 -8.70 8.84
N GLU A 85 7.40 -9.58 8.67
CA GLU A 85 6.02 -9.16 8.43
C GLU A 85 5.37 -8.75 9.75
N VAL A 86 4.71 -7.58 9.76
CA VAL A 86 4.06 -7.04 10.95
C VAL A 86 2.59 -6.79 10.65
N THR A 87 1.72 -7.40 11.45
CA THR A 87 0.28 -7.17 11.37
C THR A 87 -0.05 -5.78 11.89
N LEU A 88 -0.65 -4.94 11.05
CA LEU A 88 -1.16 -3.64 11.45
C LEU A 88 -2.43 -3.80 12.30
N THR A 89 -2.66 -2.86 13.21
CA THR A 89 -3.94 -2.73 13.91
C THR A 89 -5.05 -2.30 12.94
N ASP A 90 -6.31 -2.36 13.38
CA ASP A 90 -7.46 -1.89 12.58
C ASP A 90 -7.34 -0.41 12.18
N ASP A 91 -6.65 0.40 12.99
CA ASP A 91 -6.34 1.82 12.72
C ASP A 91 -5.10 2.01 11.83
N GLY A 92 -4.52 0.92 11.32
CA GLY A 92 -3.35 0.96 10.45
C GLY A 92 -2.06 1.33 11.17
N GLN A 93 -1.95 1.06 12.47
CA GLN A 93 -0.77 1.35 13.28
C GLN A 93 0.02 0.08 13.59
N LEU A 94 1.26 0.24 14.09
CA LEU A 94 1.98 -0.89 14.69
C LEU A 94 1.25 -1.35 15.97
N PRO A 95 1.32 -2.65 16.31
CA PRO A 95 0.84 -3.15 17.59
C PRO A 95 1.49 -2.39 18.77
N PRO A 96 0.76 -2.11 19.86
CA PRO A 96 1.31 -1.36 21.00
C PRO A 96 2.52 -2.03 21.68
N ASP A 97 2.62 -3.36 21.57
CA ASP A 97 3.71 -4.18 22.09
C ASP A 97 4.85 -4.41 21.09
N TYR A 98 4.73 -3.89 19.86
CA TYR A 98 5.77 -4.02 18.85
C TYR A 98 6.97 -3.13 19.19
N VAL A 99 8.15 -3.73 19.31
CA VAL A 99 9.40 -3.03 19.58
C VAL A 99 10.25 -2.98 18.31
N LEU A 100 10.42 -1.77 17.76
CA LEU A 100 11.27 -1.55 16.61
C LEU A 100 12.75 -1.71 17.00
N LYS A 101 13.38 -2.76 16.47
CA LYS A 101 14.76 -3.15 16.77
C LYS A 101 15.79 -2.15 16.25
N ASP A 102 15.58 -1.65 15.03
CA ASP A 102 16.42 -0.65 14.38
C ASP A 102 15.58 0.59 14.05
N PRO A 103 15.81 1.74 14.72
CA PRO A 103 15.08 2.98 14.46
C PRO A 103 15.16 3.46 13.01
N GLU A 104 16.22 3.08 12.28
CA GLU A 104 16.45 3.45 10.89
C GLU A 104 15.90 2.41 9.90
N SER A 105 15.05 1.48 10.37
CA SER A 105 14.43 0.47 9.53
C SER A 105 13.60 1.09 8.40
N HIS A 106 13.57 0.39 7.27
CA HIS A 106 12.63 0.69 6.20
C HIS A 106 11.31 -0.01 6.47
N PHE A 107 10.22 0.74 6.30
CA PHE A 107 8.87 0.22 6.23
C PHE A 107 8.53 -0.06 4.75
N ILE A 108 8.10 -1.28 4.49
CA ILE A 108 7.73 -1.76 3.16
C ILE A 108 6.24 -2.07 3.19
N TYR A 109 5.45 -1.21 2.55
CA TYR A 109 4.01 -1.39 2.41
C TYR A 109 3.73 -2.08 1.09
N VAL A 110 3.10 -3.26 1.15
CA VAL A 110 2.66 -4.01 -0.01
C VAL A 110 1.15 -3.84 -0.15
N CYS A 111 0.75 -3.06 -1.14
CA CYS A 111 -0.64 -2.71 -1.42
C CYS A 111 -1.16 -3.60 -2.56
N HIS A 112 -2.13 -4.46 -2.27
CA HIS A 112 -2.77 -5.33 -3.27
C HIS A 112 -4.09 -4.72 -3.74
N LYS A 113 -4.15 -4.28 -5.00
CA LYS A 113 -5.37 -3.68 -5.55
C LYS A 113 -6.47 -4.72 -5.62
N LEU A 114 -7.62 -4.40 -5.03
CA LEU A 114 -8.79 -5.27 -5.03
C LEU A 114 -9.32 -5.45 -6.46
N ALA A 115 -10.03 -6.55 -6.70
CA ALA A 115 -10.80 -6.70 -7.91
C ALA A 115 -11.84 -5.57 -7.98
N GLU A 116 -12.03 -4.95 -9.14
CA GLU A 116 -13.20 -4.10 -9.33
C GLU A 116 -14.45 -4.96 -9.13
N LYS A 117 -15.36 -4.54 -8.24
CA LYS A 117 -16.72 -5.05 -8.26
C LYS A 117 -17.27 -4.65 -9.61
N GLY A 118 -17.33 -5.60 -10.55
CA GLY A 118 -17.93 -5.37 -11.85
C GLY A 118 -19.31 -4.76 -11.62
N ALA A 119 -19.46 -3.48 -11.97
CA ALA A 119 -20.77 -2.90 -12.15
C ALA A 119 -21.36 -3.65 -13.34
N ASN A 120 -22.11 -4.71 -13.04
CA ASN A 120 -22.92 -5.39 -14.03
C ASN A 120 -24.12 -4.49 -14.31
N CYS A 121 -23.87 -3.32 -14.90
CA CYS A 121 -24.89 -2.59 -15.63
C CYS A 121 -25.12 -3.38 -16.91
N ARG A 122 -25.95 -4.42 -16.81
CA ARG A 122 -26.66 -4.88 -17.99
C ARG A 122 -27.52 -3.69 -18.39
N ASP A 123 -27.13 -3.01 -19.45
CA ASP A 123 -28.00 -2.14 -20.21
C ASP A 123 -29.23 -2.96 -20.62
N THR A 124 -30.26 -2.98 -19.79
CA THR A 124 -31.60 -3.26 -20.28
C THR A 124 -32.07 -1.99 -20.96
N ASP A 125 -31.74 -1.89 -22.25
CA ASP A 125 -32.47 -1.11 -23.23
C ASP A 125 -33.91 -1.65 -23.30
N PRO A 126 -34.94 -0.91 -22.87
CA PRO A 126 -36.31 -1.22 -23.24
C PRO A 126 -36.51 -0.62 -24.63
N GLY A 127 -36.29 -1.45 -25.65
CA GLY A 127 -36.52 -1.11 -27.04
C GLY A 127 -37.89 -0.46 -27.26
N GLU A 128 -37.86 0.60 -28.05
CA GLU A 128 -38.99 1.15 -28.79
C GLU A 128 -39.86 0.03 -29.40
N THR A 129 -41.12 -0.04 -28.95
CA THR A 129 -42.22 -0.42 -29.84
C THR A 129 -43.28 0.65 -29.76
N ALA A 130 -43.13 1.65 -30.61
CA ALA A 130 -44.28 2.27 -31.24
C ALA A 130 -44.99 1.19 -32.07
N ASN A 131 -46.27 0.94 -31.79
CA ASN A 131 -47.23 0.62 -32.84
C ASN A 131 -48.67 0.79 -32.37
N SER A 132 -49.43 1.41 -33.27
CA SER A 132 -50.80 1.88 -33.17
C SER A 132 -51.84 0.77 -33.07
N ASN A 133 -52.91 1.02 -32.31
CA ASN A 133 -54.29 1.07 -32.80
C ASN A 133 -55.23 1.58 -31.69
#